data_AF-W6MD68-F1
#
_entry.id   AF-W6MD68-F1
#
_cell.length_a   1.000
_cell.length_b   1.000
_cell.length_c   1.000
_cell.angle_alpha   90.00
_cell.angle_beta   90.00
_cell.angle_gamma   90.00
#
_symmetry.space_group_name_H-M   'P 1'
#
loop_
_entity.id
_entity.type
_entity.pdbx_description
1 polymer ?
#
loop_
_entity_poly.entity_id
_entity_poly.type
_entity_poly.pdbx_seq_one_letter_code
_entity_poly.pdbx_strand_id
1 'polypeptide(L)'
;MPQSFSMRLFDHWLEQNRARFRHPPTAIVRRKRSRTFRFAGVTPSIWGHVCDWGSIVVGVDYRGETWDLIADLDIVPMRLATGGYVCQLCAADAQKVYPTRASLWIEHGFESLLDWSNAHFRPDLNVMLFQTNNGGATWVELRRCADDMAVAAERGLVADYPLVG
;
A
#
# COMPACT_ATOMS: atom_id res chain seq x y z
N MET A 1 7.56 -22.03 -15.67
CA MET A 1 7.33 -22.17 -14.20
C MET A 1 6.00 -21.52 -13.84
N PRO A 2 5.13 -22.16 -13.05
CA PRO A 2 3.82 -21.62 -12.71
C PRO A 2 3.92 -20.39 -11.79
N GLN A 3 2.92 -19.52 -11.88
CA GLN A 3 2.72 -18.36 -11.01
C GLN A 3 2.57 -18.80 -9.54
N SER A 4 2.93 -17.92 -8.58
CA SER A 4 2.75 -18.23 -7.16
C SER A 4 1.27 -18.29 -6.76
N PHE A 5 0.98 -18.99 -5.66
CA PHE A 5 -0.36 -19.07 -5.07
C PHE A 5 -0.95 -17.67 -4.80
N SER A 6 -0.19 -16.83 -4.09
CA SER A 6 -0.68 -15.51 -3.64
C SER A 6 -0.95 -14.58 -4.81
N MET A 7 -0.17 -14.65 -5.89
CA MET A 7 -0.43 -13.81 -7.07
C MET A 7 -1.65 -14.27 -7.85
N ARG A 8 -1.90 -15.59 -7.97
CA ARG A 8 -3.15 -16.07 -8.56
C ARG A 8 -4.35 -15.65 -7.72
N LEU A 9 -4.21 -15.74 -6.40
CA LEU A 9 -5.24 -15.32 -5.46
C LEU A 9 -5.51 -13.81 -5.58
N PHE A 10 -4.46 -12.98 -5.64
CA PHE A 10 -4.60 -11.54 -5.81
C PHE A 10 -5.24 -11.17 -7.15
N ASP A 11 -4.81 -11.78 -8.26
CA ASP A 11 -5.40 -11.49 -9.58
C ASP A 11 -6.91 -11.82 -9.59
N HIS A 12 -7.31 -12.98 -9.04
CA HIS A 12 -8.72 -13.39 -8.96
C HIS A 12 -9.52 -12.49 -8.02
N TRP A 13 -9.00 -12.22 -6.82
CA TRP A 13 -9.65 -11.33 -5.87
C TRP A 13 -9.80 -9.92 -6.44
N LEU A 14 -8.76 -9.38 -7.10
CA LEU A 14 -8.79 -8.05 -7.68
C LEU A 14 -9.82 -7.97 -8.80
N GLU A 15 -9.92 -8.98 -9.67
CA GLU A 15 -10.94 -9.01 -10.72
C GLU A 15 -12.36 -8.86 -10.17
N GLN A 16 -12.66 -9.54 -9.07
CA GLN A 16 -13.98 -9.50 -8.42
C GLN A 16 -14.23 -8.23 -7.60
N ASN A 17 -13.17 -7.61 -7.07
CA ASN A 17 -13.27 -6.53 -6.09
C ASN A 17 -12.81 -5.18 -6.64
N ARG A 18 -12.35 -5.10 -7.89
CA ARG A 18 -11.83 -3.87 -8.50
C ARG A 18 -12.82 -2.71 -8.40
N ALA A 19 -14.11 -2.97 -8.56
CA ALA A 19 -15.16 -1.96 -8.49
C ALA A 19 -15.40 -1.40 -7.07
N ARG A 20 -14.89 -2.06 -6.03
CA ARG A 20 -14.99 -1.59 -4.63
C ARG A 20 -13.95 -0.53 -4.29
N PHE A 21 -12.91 -0.39 -5.12
CA PHE A 21 -11.96 0.72 -5.00
C PHE A 21 -12.59 2.00 -5.55
N ARG A 22 -12.50 3.09 -4.79
CA ARG A 22 -12.79 4.45 -5.29
C ARG A 22 -11.83 4.84 -6.41
N HIS A 23 -10.56 4.50 -6.23
CA HIS A 23 -9.48 4.68 -7.20
C HIS A 23 -8.91 3.30 -7.57
N PRO A 24 -9.49 2.60 -8.55
CA PRO A 24 -9.13 1.21 -8.81
C PRO A 24 -7.70 1.05 -9.34
N PRO A 25 -7.01 -0.06 -9.02
CA PRO A 25 -5.73 -0.39 -9.62
C PRO A 25 -5.76 -0.39 -11.16
N THR A 26 -4.73 0.19 -11.76
CA THR A 26 -4.50 0.34 -13.21
C THR A 26 -3.03 0.07 -13.55
N ALA A 27 -2.71 0.00 -14.84
CA ALA A 27 -1.33 -0.20 -15.33
C ALA A 27 -0.60 -1.36 -14.63
N ILE A 28 -1.31 -2.47 -14.42
CA ILE A 28 -0.81 -3.58 -13.60
C ILE A 28 0.31 -4.32 -14.33
N VAL A 29 1.53 -4.17 -13.85
CA VAL A 29 2.69 -4.94 -14.28
C VAL A 29 2.68 -6.28 -13.54
N ARG A 30 2.54 -7.36 -14.31
CA ARG A 30 2.48 -8.72 -13.78
C ARG A 30 3.84 -9.40 -13.91
N ARG A 31 4.45 -9.74 -12.78
CA ARG A 31 5.64 -10.60 -12.70
C ARG A 31 5.27 -11.94 -12.08
N LYS A 32 6.17 -12.92 -12.14
CA LYS A 32 5.92 -14.27 -11.60
C LYS A 32 5.49 -14.25 -10.11
N ARG A 33 6.11 -13.37 -9.32
CA ARG A 33 6.01 -13.32 -7.85
C ARG A 33 5.49 -12.00 -7.31
N SER A 34 5.19 -11.03 -8.18
CA SER A 34 4.72 -9.71 -7.75
C SER A 34 3.82 -9.02 -8.75
N ARG A 35 3.07 -8.05 -8.25
CA ARG A 35 2.24 -7.10 -8.98
C ARG A 35 2.68 -5.70 -8.57
N THR A 36 2.92 -4.85 -9.54
CA THR A 36 3.07 -3.40 -9.32
C THR A 36 2.01 -2.71 -10.14
N PHE A 37 1.37 -1.68 -9.59
CA PHE A 37 0.26 -1.00 -10.23
C PHE A 37 0.18 0.46 -9.80
N ARG A 38 -0.59 1.23 -10.57
CA ARG A 38 -1.00 2.60 -10.25
C ARG A 38 -2.48 2.59 -9.85
N PHE A 39 -3.01 3.73 -9.45
CA PHE A 39 -4.43 3.88 -9.09
C PHE A 39 -5.09 4.91 -10.02
N ALA A 40 -6.28 4.61 -10.53
CA ALA A 40 -6.98 5.52 -11.43
C ALA A 40 -7.30 6.87 -10.76
N GLY A 41 -6.98 7.98 -11.42
CA GLY A 41 -7.22 9.34 -10.92
C GLY A 41 -6.28 9.78 -9.79
N VAL A 42 -5.40 8.90 -9.29
CA VAL A 42 -4.37 9.26 -8.32
C VAL A 42 -3.09 9.63 -9.08
N THR A 43 -2.34 10.59 -8.56
CA THR A 43 -1.08 11.05 -9.14
C THR A 43 -0.14 9.88 -9.48
N PRO A 44 0.51 9.87 -10.66
CA PRO A 44 1.33 8.74 -11.11
C PRO A 44 2.53 8.40 -10.22
N SER A 45 2.95 9.31 -9.32
CA SER A 45 4.02 9.01 -8.36
C SER A 45 3.61 7.93 -7.35
N ILE A 46 2.30 7.79 -7.06
CA ILE A 46 1.79 6.77 -6.15
C ILE A 46 1.76 5.41 -6.86
N TRP A 47 2.25 4.37 -6.21
CA TRP A 47 2.14 2.98 -6.65
C TRP A 47 1.72 2.05 -5.53
N GLY A 48 1.12 0.93 -5.92
CA GLY A 48 0.96 -0.24 -5.06
C GLY A 48 1.86 -1.39 -5.51
N HIS A 49 2.30 -2.19 -4.56
CA HIS A 49 3.05 -3.43 -4.79
C HIS A 49 2.52 -4.54 -3.90
N VAL A 50 2.33 -5.72 -4.50
CA VAL A 50 1.98 -6.95 -3.78
C VAL A 50 2.91 -8.04 -4.27
N CYS A 51 3.53 -8.80 -3.38
CA CYS A 51 4.36 -9.94 -3.74
C CYS A 51 4.02 -11.20 -2.96
N ASP A 52 4.60 -12.34 -3.35
CA ASP A 52 4.25 -13.64 -2.81
C ASP A 52 4.91 -14.00 -1.48
N TRP A 53 5.91 -13.24 -1.04
CA TRP A 53 6.51 -13.38 0.29
C TRP A 53 5.79 -12.55 1.36
N GLY A 54 4.73 -11.83 1.00
CA GLY A 54 3.87 -11.16 1.97
C GLY A 54 3.94 -9.64 1.95
N SER A 55 4.82 -9.04 1.14
CA SER A 55 4.87 -7.57 1.07
C SER A 55 3.67 -7.00 0.31
N ILE A 56 2.97 -6.07 0.96
CA ILE A 56 1.80 -5.36 0.46
C ILE A 56 1.95 -3.90 0.87
N VAL A 57 2.40 -3.08 -0.07
CA VAL A 57 2.78 -1.69 0.24
C VAL A 57 2.19 -0.71 -0.76
N VAL A 58 2.04 0.53 -0.31
CA VAL A 58 1.81 1.69 -1.15
C VAL A 58 2.97 2.65 -0.95
N GLY A 59 3.58 3.09 -2.04
CA GLY A 59 4.74 3.98 -2.00
C GLY A 59 4.61 5.16 -2.95
N VAL A 60 5.55 6.09 -2.81
CA VAL A 60 5.65 7.29 -3.64
C VAL A 60 7.01 7.32 -4.31
N ASP A 61 7.00 7.49 -5.62
CA ASP A 61 8.21 7.78 -6.38
C ASP A 61 8.45 9.29 -6.46
N TYR A 62 9.70 9.72 -6.32
CA TYR A 62 10.12 11.09 -6.62
C TYR A 62 11.41 11.07 -7.44
N ARG A 63 11.41 11.81 -8.55
CA ARG A 63 12.56 11.88 -9.49
C ARG A 63 13.08 10.51 -9.97
N GLY A 64 12.18 9.54 -10.13
CA GLY A 64 12.49 8.21 -10.67
C GLY A 64 12.94 7.18 -9.63
N GLU A 65 12.99 7.55 -8.36
CA GLU A 65 13.33 6.64 -7.26
C GLU A 65 12.17 6.55 -6.26
N THR A 66 12.08 5.43 -5.54
CA THR A 66 11.15 5.31 -4.41
C THR A 66 11.59 6.28 -3.31
N TRP A 67 10.75 7.26 -3.02
CA TRP A 67 10.99 8.26 -1.99
C TRP A 67 10.69 7.73 -0.60
N ASP A 68 9.48 7.18 -0.41
CA ASP A 68 9.07 6.50 0.82
C ASP A 68 7.82 5.64 0.62
N LEU A 69 7.51 4.80 1.61
CA LEU A 69 6.26 4.06 1.76
C LEU A 69 5.24 4.86 2.57
N ILE A 70 4.00 4.91 2.10
CA ILE A 70 2.87 5.54 2.80
C ILE A 70 1.91 4.51 3.42
N ALA A 71 2.02 3.26 3.01
CA ALA A 71 1.34 2.14 3.65
C ALA A 71 2.25 0.91 3.65
N ASP A 72 2.37 0.29 4.81
CA ASP A 72 2.93 -1.04 5.00
C ASP A 72 1.82 -1.93 5.58
N LEU A 73 1.36 -2.86 4.76
CA LEU A 73 0.26 -3.79 5.05
C LEU A 73 0.78 -5.23 4.95
N ASP A 74 2.08 -5.40 5.20
CA ASP A 74 2.77 -6.65 5.04
C ASP A 74 2.15 -7.75 5.91
N ILE A 75 2.22 -8.97 5.39
CA ILE A 75 1.73 -10.16 6.08
C ILE A 75 2.82 -11.21 6.15
N VAL A 76 2.88 -11.93 7.27
CA VAL A 76 3.78 -13.09 7.43
C VAL A 76 2.93 -14.30 7.82
N PRO A 77 2.46 -15.10 6.85
CA PRO A 77 1.55 -16.20 7.13
C PRO A 77 2.27 -17.35 7.86
N MET A 78 1.76 -17.72 9.03
CA MET A 78 2.17 -18.90 9.79
C MET A 78 1.00 -19.85 9.96
N ARG A 79 1.23 -21.15 9.74
CA ARG A 79 0.23 -22.19 10.03
C ARG A 79 0.36 -22.61 11.49
N LEU A 80 -0.76 -22.66 12.21
CA LEU A 80 -0.78 -23.14 13.59
C LEU A 80 -0.81 -24.67 13.64
N ALA A 81 -0.23 -25.25 14.70
CA ALA A 81 -0.25 -26.70 14.94
C ALA A 81 -1.70 -27.23 15.12
N THR A 82 -2.57 -26.42 15.69
CA THR A 82 -4.00 -26.69 15.88
C THR A 82 -4.83 -26.57 14.60
N GLY A 83 -4.21 -26.23 13.47
CA GLY A 83 -4.90 -25.83 12.25
C GLY A 83 -5.19 -24.33 12.19
N GLY A 84 -5.48 -23.83 10.98
CA GLY A 84 -5.61 -22.40 10.71
C GLY A 84 -4.28 -21.69 10.48
N TYR A 85 -4.38 -20.38 10.24
CA TYR A 85 -3.29 -19.49 9.87
C TYR A 85 -3.36 -18.18 10.65
N VAL A 86 -2.22 -17.59 10.94
CA VAL A 86 -2.10 -16.26 11.57
C VAL A 86 -1.05 -15.43 10.84
N CYS A 87 -1.10 -14.11 11.02
CA CYS A 87 -0.03 -13.21 10.59
C CYS A 87 0.97 -13.00 11.75
N GLN A 88 2.24 -13.35 11.56
CA GLN A 88 3.28 -13.20 12.59
C GLN A 88 3.66 -11.76 12.89
N LEU A 89 3.28 -10.80 12.03
CA LEU A 89 3.50 -9.37 12.27
C LEU A 89 2.46 -8.75 13.21
N CYS A 90 1.31 -9.40 13.39
CA CYS A 90 0.30 -8.93 14.33
C CYS A 90 0.74 -9.16 15.78
N ALA A 91 0.47 -8.19 16.65
CA ALA A 91 0.62 -8.35 18.09
C ALA A 91 -0.23 -9.53 18.59
N ALA A 92 0.28 -10.26 19.60
CA ALA A 92 -0.30 -11.53 20.04
C ALA A 92 -1.75 -11.39 20.56
N ASP A 93 -2.09 -10.27 21.17
CA ASP A 93 -3.42 -9.93 21.69
C ASP A 93 -4.42 -9.49 20.61
N ALA A 94 -3.93 -9.04 19.46
CA ALA A 94 -4.73 -8.63 18.29
C ALA A 94 -4.71 -9.65 17.15
N GLN A 95 -3.99 -10.78 17.30
CA GLN A 95 -3.78 -11.75 16.23
C GLN A 95 -5.05 -12.56 15.95
N LYS A 96 -5.63 -12.34 14.77
CA LYS A 96 -6.77 -13.13 14.26
C LYS A 96 -6.30 -14.48 13.72
N VAL A 97 -7.04 -15.55 14.06
CA VAL A 97 -6.87 -16.88 13.44
C VAL A 97 -7.77 -17.00 12.22
N TYR A 98 -7.17 -17.30 11.07
CA TYR A 98 -7.83 -17.49 9.78
C TYR A 98 -7.96 -18.98 9.47
N PRO A 99 -9.11 -19.47 8.98
CA PRO A 99 -9.30 -20.89 8.68
C PRO A 99 -8.35 -21.42 7.59
N THR A 100 -8.03 -20.58 6.60
CA THR A 100 -7.17 -20.96 5.47
C THR A 100 -6.10 -19.90 5.20
N ARG A 101 -5.06 -20.30 4.45
CA ARG A 101 -4.08 -19.33 3.94
C ARG A 101 -4.74 -18.29 3.03
N ALA A 102 -5.75 -18.69 2.25
CA ALA A 102 -6.45 -17.79 1.34
C ALA A 102 -7.21 -16.70 2.10
N SER A 103 -7.97 -17.07 3.13
CA SER A 103 -8.69 -16.10 3.98
C SER A 103 -7.74 -15.14 4.68
N LEU A 104 -6.56 -15.60 5.12
CA LEU A 104 -5.54 -14.69 5.66
C LEU A 104 -5.10 -13.66 4.62
N TRP A 105 -4.71 -14.10 3.42
CA TRP A 105 -4.24 -13.17 2.36
C TRP A 105 -5.33 -12.19 1.93
N ILE A 106 -6.56 -12.67 1.77
CA ILE A 106 -7.69 -11.82 1.36
C ILE A 106 -8.02 -10.84 2.47
N GLU A 107 -8.45 -11.32 3.64
CA GLU A 107 -9.02 -10.47 4.69
C GLU A 107 -7.98 -9.59 5.38
N HIS A 108 -6.75 -10.09 5.60
CA HIS A 108 -5.73 -9.33 6.31
C HIS A 108 -4.88 -8.46 5.37
N GLY A 109 -4.63 -8.94 4.15
CA GLY A 109 -3.75 -8.25 3.20
C GLY A 109 -4.53 -7.43 2.17
N PHE A 110 -5.29 -8.11 1.31
CA PHE A 110 -5.90 -7.47 0.14
C PHE A 110 -7.06 -6.54 0.50
N GLU A 111 -7.91 -6.94 1.43
CA GLU A 111 -8.98 -6.10 1.97
C GLU A 111 -8.40 -4.88 2.71
N SER A 112 -7.33 -5.05 3.49
CA SER A 112 -6.64 -3.92 4.13
C SER A 112 -6.10 -2.92 3.11
N LEU A 113 -5.53 -3.39 1.98
CA LEU A 113 -5.09 -2.51 0.89
C LEU A 113 -6.26 -1.73 0.28
N LEU A 114 -7.40 -2.39 0.07
CA LEU A 114 -8.62 -1.76 -0.45
C LEU A 114 -9.12 -0.69 0.51
N ASP A 115 -9.29 -1.05 1.78
CA ASP A 115 -9.83 -0.17 2.81
C ASP A 115 -8.93 1.03 3.04
N TRP A 116 -7.61 0.80 3.14
CA TRP A 116 -6.62 1.86 3.26
C TRP A 116 -6.67 2.81 2.05
N SER A 117 -6.65 2.26 0.82
CA SER A 117 -6.71 3.09 -0.39
C SER A 117 -7.97 3.96 -0.43
N ASN A 118 -9.12 3.38 -0.06
CA ASN A 118 -10.40 4.09 -0.06
C ASN A 118 -10.50 5.19 1.02
N ALA A 119 -9.83 5.00 2.15
CA ALA A 119 -9.78 5.97 3.24
C ALA A 119 -8.80 7.12 2.96
N HIS A 120 -7.68 6.84 2.30
CA HIS A 120 -6.56 7.77 2.17
C HIS A 120 -6.46 8.50 0.82
N PHE A 121 -6.98 7.94 -0.28
CA PHE A 121 -6.99 8.63 -1.57
C PHE A 121 -8.19 9.56 -1.68
N ARG A 122 -8.06 10.74 -1.05
CA ARG A 122 -9.10 11.77 -1.02
C ARG A 122 -8.72 12.97 -1.88
N PRO A 123 -9.68 13.63 -2.54
CA PRO A 123 -9.41 14.77 -3.42
C PRO A 123 -9.03 16.06 -2.68
N ASP A 124 -9.28 16.15 -1.37
CA ASP A 124 -8.87 17.30 -0.54
C ASP A 124 -7.43 17.19 0.00
N LEU A 125 -6.68 16.15 -0.41
CA LEU A 125 -5.32 15.90 0.05
C LEU A 125 -4.28 16.15 -1.04
N ASN A 126 -3.10 16.57 -0.61
CA ASN A 126 -1.88 16.64 -1.38
C ASN A 126 -0.89 15.57 -0.91
N VAL A 127 0.02 15.19 -1.80
CA VAL A 127 1.23 14.45 -1.48
C VAL A 127 2.32 15.45 -1.11
N MET A 128 2.76 15.43 0.14
CA MET A 128 3.84 16.27 0.64
C MET A 128 5.08 15.41 0.90
N LEU A 129 6.17 15.72 0.20
CA LEU A 129 7.44 15.02 0.33
C LEU A 129 8.37 15.82 1.22
N PHE A 130 8.93 15.18 2.24
CA PHE A 130 9.84 15.82 3.16
C PHE A 130 11.19 15.11 3.20
N GLN A 131 12.21 15.85 3.61
CA GLN A 131 13.54 15.34 3.86
C GLN A 131 14.17 16.07 5.04
N THR A 132 14.99 15.38 5.83
CA THR A 132 15.81 16.05 6.84
C THR A 132 16.84 16.96 6.17
N ASN A 133 17.23 18.06 6.83
CA ASN A 133 18.19 19.03 6.27
C ASN A 133 19.55 18.43 5.87
N ASN A 134 19.94 17.31 6.47
CA ASN A 134 21.17 16.58 6.15
C ASN A 134 20.97 15.45 5.12
N GLY A 135 19.75 15.28 4.59
CA GLY A 135 19.39 14.25 3.62
C GLY A 135 19.27 12.83 4.17
N GLY A 136 19.44 12.63 5.48
CA GLY A 136 19.52 11.30 6.11
C GLY A 136 18.20 10.54 6.24
N ALA A 137 17.05 11.21 6.10
CA ALA A 137 15.75 10.55 6.06
C ALA A 137 14.78 11.31 5.14
N THR A 138 13.89 10.55 4.50
CA THR A 138 12.77 11.03 3.70
C THR A 138 11.48 10.56 4.34
N TRP A 139 10.40 11.34 4.17
CA TRP A 139 9.06 10.85 4.47
C TRP A 139 8.00 11.50 3.59
N VAL A 140 6.81 10.91 3.64
CA VAL A 140 5.64 11.42 2.92
C VAL A 140 4.49 11.61 3.88
N GLU A 141 3.78 12.71 3.70
CA GLU A 141 2.50 12.94 4.36
C GLU A 141 1.40 13.20 3.33
N LEU A 142 0.22 12.68 3.59
CA LEU A 142 -1.00 13.04 2.86
C LEU A 142 -1.77 14.06 3.71
N ARG A 143 -1.79 15.32 3.28
CA ARG A 143 -2.32 16.45 4.06
C ARG A 143 -3.18 17.39 3.25
N ARG A 144 -3.99 18.20 3.92
CA ARG A 144 -4.78 19.21 3.22
C ARG A 144 -3.86 20.36 2.83
N CYS A 145 -4.09 20.93 1.65
CA CYS A 145 -3.32 22.08 1.17
C CYS A 145 -3.42 23.33 2.09
N ALA A 146 -4.48 23.44 2.89
CA ALA A 146 -4.67 24.53 3.84
C ALA A 146 -3.89 24.37 5.16
N ASP A 147 -3.17 23.27 5.34
CA ASP A 147 -2.30 23.09 6.51
C ASP A 147 -1.10 24.07 6.44
N ASP A 148 -0.61 24.55 7.59
CA ASP A 148 0.36 25.66 7.66
C ASP A 148 1.67 25.37 6.88
N MET A 149 1.77 25.96 5.68
CA MET A 149 2.91 25.79 4.76
C MET A 149 4.22 26.35 5.32
N ALA A 150 4.18 27.30 6.26
CA ALA A 150 5.39 27.78 6.92
C ALA A 150 6.00 26.66 7.80
N VAL A 151 5.15 25.97 8.55
CA VAL A 151 5.56 24.78 9.34
C VAL A 151 6.05 23.66 8.43
N ALA A 152 5.43 23.46 7.27
CA ALA A 152 5.90 22.44 6.31
C ALA A 152 7.30 22.77 5.78
N ALA A 153 7.58 24.04 5.45
CA ALA A 153 8.90 24.47 4.98
C ALA A 153 10.00 24.26 6.04
N GLU A 154 9.73 24.60 7.30
CA GLU A 154 10.66 24.36 8.42
C GLU A 154 10.98 22.87 8.63
N ARG A 155 10.04 21.99 8.26
CA ARG A 155 10.20 20.53 8.33
C ARG A 155 10.89 19.93 7.11
N GLY A 156 11.40 20.75 6.18
CA GLY A 156 12.14 20.28 5.01
C GLY A 156 11.24 19.79 3.88
N LEU A 157 10.13 20.47 3.61
CA LEU A 157 9.27 20.20 2.45
C LEU A 157 10.06 20.32 1.14
N VAL A 158 10.05 19.26 0.33
CA VAL A 158 10.74 19.13 -0.95
C VAL A 158 9.78 19.28 -2.13
N ALA A 159 8.56 18.75 -2.00
CA ALA A 159 7.53 18.86 -3.03
C ALA A 159 6.13 18.77 -2.41
N ASP A 160 5.18 19.45 -3.05
CA ASP A 160 3.77 19.46 -2.70
C ASP A 160 2.94 19.48 -4.00
N TYR A 161 2.03 18.51 -4.14
CA TYR A 161 1.16 18.40 -5.31
C TYR A 161 -0.13 17.63 -5.00
N PRO A 162 -1.22 17.84 -5.75
CA PRO A 162 -2.48 17.13 -5.52
C PRO A 162 -2.33 15.61 -5.56
N LEU A 163 -2.99 14.91 -4.63
CA LEU A 163 -3.01 13.45 -4.58
C LEU A 163 -3.91 12.87 -5.68
N VAL A 164 -5.07 13.49 -5.89
CA VAL A 164 -6.06 13.11 -6.89
C VAL A 164 -6.18 14.26 -7.90
N GLY A 165 -6.17 13.91 -9.19
CA GLY A 165 -6.27 14.85 -10.32
C GLY A 165 -7.60 14.78 -11.04
#